data_AF-A0A920QFU4-F1
#
_entry.id   AF-A0A920QFU4-F1
#
_cell.length_a   1.000
_cell.length_b   1.000
_cell.length_c   1.000
_cell.angle_alpha   90.00
_cell.angle_beta   90.00
_cell.angle_gamma   90.00
#
_symmetry.space_group_name_H-M   'P 1'
#
loop_
_entity.id
_entity.type
_entity.pdbx_description
1 polymer ?
#
loop_
_entity_poly.entity_id
_entity_poly.type
_entity_poly.pdbx_seq_one_letter_code
_entity_poly.pdbx_strand_id
1 'polypeptide(L)'
;MLTVTDQRFAQGPAGMRRRDFLRIGSLGGLALPGLLATRSQAAMDQSVFKNKSVVFLFLQGGPPQIETFDPKLDVASDNRSCTGEVRTSLPGVWFGGTLSR
;
A
#
# COMPACT_ATOMS: atom_id res chain seq x y z
N MET A 1 11.92 29.05 32.56
CA MET A 1 10.77 29.64 31.83
C MET A 1 11.12 29.64 30.36
N LEU A 2 10.42 28.85 29.54
CA LEU A 2 10.68 28.76 28.11
C LEU A 2 10.13 30.03 27.43
N THR A 3 11.00 30.92 26.98
CA THR A 3 10.62 32.16 26.28
C THR A 3 10.81 31.95 24.78
N VAL A 4 9.72 31.76 24.05
CA VAL A 4 9.73 31.66 22.58
C VAL A 4 9.41 33.03 21.99
N THR A 5 10.39 33.67 21.36
CA THR A 5 10.20 34.93 20.62
C THR A 5 10.59 34.75 19.18
N ASP A 6 9.62 34.88 18.27
CA ASP A 6 9.88 35.02 16.84
C ASP A 6 9.13 36.26 16.33
N GLN A 7 9.87 37.18 15.70
CA GLN A 7 9.35 38.43 15.15
C GLN A 7 8.78 38.27 13.73
N ARG A 8 8.99 37.11 13.09
CA ARG A 8 8.59 36.86 11.69
C ARG A 8 7.12 36.46 11.54
N PHE A 9 6.46 36.01 12.61
CA PHE A 9 5.02 35.67 12.62
C PHE A 9 4.08 36.89 12.68
N ALA A 10 4.62 38.10 12.84
CA ALA A 10 3.84 39.33 13.04
C ALA A 10 3.45 40.07 11.75
N GLN A 11 3.87 39.61 10.57
CA GLN A 11 3.84 40.36 9.31
C GLN A 11 2.84 39.82 8.27
N GLY A 12 1.63 39.40 8.71
CA GLY A 12 0.52 39.00 7.83
C GLY A 12 -0.76 39.81 8.06
N PRO A 13 -1.68 39.93 7.09
CA PRO A 13 -2.86 40.80 7.18
C PRO A 13 -3.82 40.45 8.32
N ALA A 14 -3.77 39.20 8.80
CA ALA A 14 -4.36 38.76 10.07
C ALA A 14 -3.25 38.13 10.94
N GLY A 15 -2.36 38.98 11.47
CA GLY A 15 -1.18 38.54 12.24
C GLY A 15 -1.54 37.59 13.37
N MET A 16 -0.98 36.38 13.33
CA MET A 16 -1.13 35.39 14.40
C MET A 16 -0.54 35.96 15.69
N ARG A 17 -1.37 36.20 16.70
CA ARG A 17 -0.90 36.82 17.94
C ARG A 17 -0.10 35.78 18.72
N ARG A 18 0.88 36.23 19.53
CA ARG A 18 1.63 35.35 20.46
C ARG A 18 0.70 34.44 21.28
N ARG A 19 -0.49 34.93 21.65
CA ARG A 19 -1.51 34.18 22.37
C ARG A 19 -2.10 33.03 21.55
N ASP A 20 -2.28 33.21 20.24
CA ASP A 20 -2.82 32.18 19.36
C ASP A 20 -1.78 31.07 19.15
N PHE A 21 -0.51 31.45 18.98
CA PHE A 21 0.62 30.50 18.96
C PHE A 21 0.73 29.71 20.28
N LEU A 22 0.65 30.39 21.43
CA LEU A 22 0.69 29.72 22.74
C LEU A 22 -0.53 28.83 22.99
N ARG A 23 -1.71 29.19 22.47
CA ARG A 23 -2.93 28.36 22.56
C ARG A 23 -2.83 27.08 21.72
N ILE A 24 -2.34 27.19 20.49
CA ILE A 24 -2.14 26.02 19.62
C ILE A 24 -1.00 25.14 20.17
N GLY A 25 0.10 25.78 20.59
CA GLY A 25 1.26 25.11 21.15
C GLY A 25 0.99 24.44 22.51
N SER A 26 0.13 25.01 23.36
CA SER A 26 -0.23 24.40 24.66
C SER A 26 -1.10 23.16 24.49
N LEU A 27 -2.02 23.17 23.52
CA LEU A 27 -2.83 21.99 23.19
C LEU A 27 -1.94 20.83 22.70
N GLY A 28 -1.01 21.11 21.78
CA GLY A 28 -0.05 20.11 21.31
C GLY A 28 0.93 19.67 22.41
N GLY A 29 1.49 20.62 23.17
CA GLY A 29 2.49 20.37 24.20
C GLY A 29 1.98 19.60 25.42
N LEU A 30 0.72 19.82 25.83
CA LEU A 30 0.10 19.06 26.92
C LEU A 30 -0.41 17.68 26.45
N ALA A 31 -0.81 17.54 25.19
CA ALA A 31 -1.28 16.26 24.65
C ALA A 31 -0.12 15.32 24.24
N LEU A 32 1.04 15.86 23.86
CA LEU A 32 2.17 15.10 23.32
C LEU A 32 2.70 14.01 24.28
N PRO A 33 2.88 14.24 25.60
CA PRO A 33 3.31 13.19 26.52
C PRO A 33 2.34 12.00 26.56
N GLY A 34 1.03 12.25 26.54
CA GLY A 34 0.01 11.20 26.49
C GLY A 34 0.03 10.44 25.16
N LEU A 35 0.28 11.13 24.05
CA LEU A 35 0.42 10.53 22.72
C LEU A 35 1.69 9.67 22.62
N LEU A 36 2.80 10.10 23.22
CA LEU A 36 4.04 9.33 23.29
C LEU A 36 3.91 8.12 24.24
N ALA A 37 3.18 8.25 25.34
CA ALA A 37 2.91 7.16 26.27
C ALA A 37 1.98 6.09 25.67
N THR A 38 0.95 6.49 24.93
CA THR A 38 0.08 5.53 24.21
C THR A 38 0.85 4.81 23.10
N ARG A 39 1.75 5.50 22.39
CA ARG A 39 2.64 4.87 21.40
C ARG A 39 3.62 3.88 22.05
N SER A 40 4.18 4.21 23.21
CA SER A 40 5.09 3.29 23.92
C SER A 40 4.35 2.06 24.46
N GLN A 41 3.13 2.21 24.97
CA GLN A 41 2.28 1.10 25.38
C GLN A 41 1.87 0.22 24.18
N ALA A 42 1.51 0.81 23.05
CA ALA A 42 1.20 0.05 21.83
C ALA A 42 2.43 -0.72 21.29
N ALA A 43 3.65 -0.23 21.53
CA ALA A 43 4.87 -0.94 21.19
C ALA A 43 5.17 -2.14 22.12
N MET A 44 4.50 -2.26 23.28
CA MET A 44 4.59 -3.45 24.14
C MET A 44 3.69 -4.60 23.64
N ASP A 45 2.58 -4.27 22.97
CA ASP A 45 1.65 -5.22 22.33
C ASP A 45 2.07 -5.62 20.90
N GLN A 46 3.39 -5.76 20.67
CA GLN A 46 3.95 -6.24 19.39
C GLN A 46 3.50 -7.68 19.01
N SER A 47 2.82 -8.39 19.89
CA SER A 47 2.33 -9.76 19.63
C SER A 47 1.22 -9.79 18.56
N VAL A 48 0.47 -8.71 18.38
CA VAL A 48 -0.70 -8.69 17.48
C VAL A 48 -0.30 -8.73 16.00
N PHE A 49 0.92 -8.31 15.65
CA PHE A 49 1.39 -8.20 14.26
C PHE A 49 2.59 -9.10 13.89
N LYS A 50 3.13 -9.89 14.83
CA LYS A 50 4.19 -10.86 14.53
C LYS A 50 3.63 -12.10 13.82
N ASN A 51 4.40 -12.66 12.87
CA ASN A 51 4.12 -13.91 12.17
C ASN A 51 2.84 -13.95 11.32
N LYS A 52 2.40 -12.81 10.77
CA LYS A 52 1.29 -12.76 9.81
C LYS A 52 1.83 -12.59 8.39
N SER A 53 1.58 -13.59 7.55
CA SER A 53 1.79 -13.50 6.11
C SER A 53 0.44 -13.18 5.45
N VAL A 54 0.39 -12.11 4.65
CA VAL A 54 -0.80 -11.72 3.88
C VAL A 54 -0.50 -11.96 2.41
N VAL A 55 -1.30 -12.79 1.75
CA VAL A 55 -1.24 -12.98 0.29
C VAL A 55 -2.28 -12.06 -0.34
N PHE A 56 -1.83 -11.11 -1.15
CA PHE A 56 -2.71 -10.20 -1.88
C PHE A 56 -3.03 -10.79 -3.25
N LEU A 57 -4.29 -11.15 -3.48
CA LEU A 57 -4.77 -11.67 -4.76
C LEU A 57 -5.50 -10.54 -5.50
N PHE A 58 -4.86 -9.99 -6.53
CA PHE A 58 -5.46 -8.99 -7.39
C PHE A 58 -6.25 -9.67 -8.51
N LEU A 59 -7.55 -9.89 -8.27
CA LEU A 59 -8.48 -10.45 -9.26
C LEU A 59 -9.10 -9.40 -10.18
N GLN A 60 -8.65 -8.14 -10.05
CA GLN A 60 -9.03 -7.06 -10.97
C GLN A 60 -8.21 -7.21 -12.25
N GLY A 61 -8.74 -7.94 -13.22
CA GLY A 61 -8.10 -8.16 -14.51
C GLY A 61 -8.76 -9.28 -15.32
N GLY A 62 -8.37 -9.40 -16.60
CA GLY A 62 -8.68 -10.54 -17.45
C GLY A 62 -7.55 -11.58 -17.44
N PRO A 63 -7.75 -12.74 -18.06
CA PRO A 63 -6.68 -13.73 -18.24
C PRO A 63 -5.52 -13.11 -19.03
N PRO A 64 -4.26 -13.40 -18.68
CA PRO A 64 -3.12 -12.92 -19.43
C PRO A 64 -3.09 -13.55 -20.83
N GLN A 65 -2.30 -12.98 -21.74
CA GLN A 65 -2.12 -13.51 -23.09
C GLN A 65 -1.66 -14.98 -23.09
N ILE A 66 -0.86 -15.36 -22.09
CA ILE A 66 -0.34 -16.73 -21.93
C ILE A 66 -1.43 -17.76 -21.61
N GLU A 67 -2.52 -17.36 -20.95
CA GLU A 67 -3.66 -18.25 -20.68
C GLU A 67 -4.68 -18.27 -21.84
N THR A 68 -4.45 -17.50 -22.91
CA THR A 68 -5.41 -17.32 -24.00
C THR A 68 -4.82 -17.66 -25.36
N PHE A 69 -4.23 -16.73 -26.08
CA PHE A 69 -3.87 -16.93 -27.49
C PHE A 69 -2.43 -17.42 -27.70
N ASP A 70 -1.62 -17.48 -26.65
CA ASP A 70 -0.21 -17.85 -26.75
C ASP A 70 0.24 -18.69 -25.55
N PRO A 71 -0.09 -20.00 -25.50
CA PRO A 71 0.20 -20.85 -24.35
C PRO A 71 1.70 -21.12 -24.10
N LYS A 72 2.62 -20.58 -24.92
CA LYS A 72 4.08 -20.74 -24.79
C LYS A 72 4.56 -22.19 -24.67
N LEU A 73 4.21 -22.99 -25.68
CA LEU A 73 4.54 -24.42 -25.76
C LEU A 73 6.05 -24.70 -25.86
N ASP A 74 6.84 -23.71 -26.27
CA ASP A 74 8.28 -23.78 -26.46
C ASP A 74 9.09 -23.55 -25.18
N VAL A 75 8.44 -23.17 -24.08
CA VAL A 75 9.08 -22.85 -22.80
C VAL A 75 8.85 -23.99 -21.78
N ALA A 76 9.71 -24.05 -20.76
CA ALA A 76 9.56 -24.95 -19.62
C ALA A 76 8.15 -24.87 -19.00
N SER A 77 7.70 -25.98 -18.41
CA SER A 77 6.35 -26.13 -17.87
C SER A 77 5.92 -25.08 -16.86
N ASP A 78 6.90 -24.49 -16.16
CA ASP A 78 6.64 -23.50 -15.12
C ASP A 78 6.31 -22.11 -15.70
N ASN A 79 6.62 -21.87 -16.98
CA ASN A 79 6.46 -20.60 -17.68
C ASN A 79 5.53 -20.70 -18.89
N ARG A 80 4.73 -21.76 -18.99
CA ARG A 80 3.69 -21.94 -20.01
C ARG A 80 2.31 -21.81 -19.38
N SER A 81 1.27 -21.75 -20.20
CA SER A 81 -0.14 -21.72 -19.75
C SER A 81 -0.40 -22.74 -18.64
N CYS A 82 -0.95 -22.30 -17.50
CA CYS A 82 -1.27 -23.20 -16.39
C CYS A 82 -2.50 -24.05 -16.69
N THR A 83 -3.34 -23.60 -17.63
CA THR A 83 -4.52 -24.33 -18.10
C THR A 83 -4.23 -25.28 -19.26
N GLY A 84 -2.97 -25.36 -19.71
CA GLY A 84 -2.55 -26.16 -20.85
C GLY A 84 -2.94 -25.54 -22.19
N GLU A 85 -3.01 -26.38 -23.22
CA GLU A 85 -3.30 -25.98 -24.60
C GLU A 85 -4.44 -26.75 -25.25
N VAL A 86 -5.09 -26.09 -26.22
CA VAL A 86 -6.06 -26.71 -27.14
C VAL A 86 -5.59 -26.50 -28.57
N ARG A 87 -5.56 -27.61 -29.34
CA ARG A 87 -5.19 -27.59 -30.75
C ARG A 87 -6.34 -27.03 -31.57
N THR A 88 -6.04 -26.07 -32.45
CA THR A 88 -7.03 -25.56 -33.40
C THR A 88 -7.07 -26.41 -34.67
N SER A 89 -8.04 -26.13 -35.55
CA SER A 89 -8.09 -26.74 -36.90
C SER A 89 -6.94 -26.29 -37.80
N LEU A 90 -6.26 -25.19 -37.47
CA LEU A 90 -5.11 -24.69 -38.21
C LEU A 90 -3.82 -25.36 -37.69
N PRO A 91 -3.04 -26.02 -38.56
CA PRO A 91 -1.75 -26.60 -38.17
C PRO A 91 -0.81 -25.54 -37.57
N GLY A 92 -0.21 -25.87 -36.44
CA GLY A 92 0.73 -24.97 -35.75
C GLY A 92 0.08 -23.88 -34.89
N VAL A 93 -1.25 -23.78 -34.87
CA VAL A 93 -1.96 -22.79 -34.03
C VAL A 93 -2.61 -23.47 -32.84
N TRP A 94 -2.30 -22.96 -31.66
CA TRP A 94 -2.73 -23.47 -30.36
C TRP A 94 -3.27 -22.33 -29.51
N PHE A 95 -4.31 -22.60 -28.73
CA PHE A 95 -4.86 -21.68 -27.73
C PHE A 95 -4.71 -22.26 -26.32
N GLY A 96 -4.97 -21.46 -25.30
CA GLY A 96 -5.02 -21.90 -23.90
C GLY A 96 -6.15 -22.90 -23.68
N GLY A 97 -5.93 -23.85 -22.79
CA GLY A 97 -6.83 -25.01 -22.59
C GLY A 97 -8.25 -24.63 -22.14
N THR A 98 -8.45 -23.45 -21.59
CA THR A 98 -9.79 -22.93 -21.22
C THR A 98 -10.62 -22.44 -22.41
N LEU A 99 -10.02 -22.30 -23.60
CA LEU A 99 -10.70 -21.91 -24.83
C LEU A 99 -11.20 -23.10 -25.66
N SER A 100 -11.42 -24.25 -25.02
CA SER A 100 -12.04 -25.42 -25.65
C SER A 100 -13.48 -25.12 -26.07
N ARG A 101 -13.84 -25.47 -27.30
CA ARG A 101 -15.22 -25.44 -27.81
C ARG A 101 -15.96 -26.73 -27.48
#